data_AF-A0A6B2TLD9-F1
#
_entry.id   AF-A0A6B2TLD9-F1
#
_cell.length_a   1.000
_cell.length_b   1.000
_cell.length_c   1.000
_cell.angle_alpha   90.00
_cell.angle_beta   90.00
_cell.angle_gamma   90.00
#
_symmetry.space_group_name_H-M   'P 1'
#
loop_
_entity.id
_entity.type
_entity.pdbx_description
1 polymer ?
#
loop_
_entity_poly.entity_id
_entity_poly.type
_entity_poly.pdbx_seq_one_letter_code
_entity_poly.pdbx_strand_id
1 'polypeptide(L)' 'MAGSAEQARRWRYAALPDVALLRARYVRRTVARHTHDHFVIAAIAEGVEIFRHSGADRHAGPGCLALVNPDTP' A
#
# COMPACT_ATOMS: atom_id res chain seq x y z
N MET A 1 -5.35 -25.61 -11.16
CA MET A 1 -5.42 -24.49 -10.17
C MET A 1 -4.62 -23.34 -10.74
N ALA A 2 -5.25 -22.38 -11.41
CA ALA A 2 -4.54 -21.18 -11.85
C ALA A 2 -4.12 -20.42 -10.57
N GLY A 3 -2.83 -20.44 -10.26
CA GLY A 3 -2.28 -19.69 -9.14
C GLY A 3 -2.73 -18.24 -9.28
N SER A 4 -3.30 -17.69 -8.22
CA SER A 4 -3.88 -16.35 -8.26
C SER A 4 -2.78 -15.34 -8.60
N ALA A 5 -2.74 -14.84 -9.83
CA ALA A 5 -1.64 -14.00 -10.29
C ALA A 5 -1.57 -12.68 -9.50
N GLU A 6 -0.37 -12.13 -9.41
CA GLU A 6 -0.19 -10.75 -8.96
C GLU A 6 -0.84 -9.80 -9.97
N GLN A 7 -1.52 -8.77 -9.47
CA GLN A 7 -2.20 -7.78 -10.30
C GLN A 7 -1.95 -6.40 -9.70
N ALA A 8 -1.65 -5.42 -10.55
CA ALA A 8 -1.51 -4.04 -10.14
C ALA A 8 -2.01 -3.13 -11.24
N ARG A 9 -2.97 -2.27 -10.92
CA ARG A 9 -3.49 -1.24 -11.81
C ARG A 9 -3.28 0.11 -11.17
N ARG A 10 -2.42 0.93 -11.79
CA ARG A 10 -2.25 2.33 -11.44
C ARG A 10 -3.08 3.22 -12.37
N TRP A 11 -3.64 4.29 -11.86
CA TRP A 11 -4.28 5.32 -12.66
C TRP A 11 -4.23 6.68 -11.94
N ARG A 12 -4.64 7.73 -12.65
CA ARG A 12 -4.84 9.07 -12.08
C ARG A 12 -6.28 9.50 -12.34
N TYR A 13 -6.81 10.34 -11.46
CA TYR A 13 -8.12 10.92 -11.66
C TYR A 13 -7.93 12.36 -12.15
N ALA A 14 -8.59 12.75 -13.26
CA ALA A 14 -8.33 14.04 -13.91
C ALA A 14 -8.60 15.24 -12.99
N ALA A 15 -9.58 15.14 -12.08
CA ALA A 15 -9.88 16.18 -11.11
C ALA A 15 -8.92 16.22 -9.91
N LEU A 16 -8.03 15.23 -9.78
CA LEU A 16 -7.00 15.14 -8.73
C LEU A 16 -5.66 14.76 -9.37
N PRO A 17 -5.04 15.68 -10.15
CA PRO A 17 -3.90 15.37 -11.00
C PRO A 17 -2.66 14.90 -10.21
N ASP A 18 -2.53 15.36 -8.97
CA ASP A 18 -1.41 15.03 -8.07
C ASP A 18 -1.64 13.77 -7.25
N VAL A 19 -2.79 13.10 -7.42
CA VAL A 19 -3.11 11.85 -6.70
C VAL A 19 -2.92 10.65 -7.62
N ALA A 20 -1.93 9.83 -7.28
CA ALA A 20 -1.77 8.51 -7.88
C ALA A 20 -2.67 7.49 -7.17
N LEU A 21 -3.46 6.75 -7.93
CA LEU A 21 -4.33 5.69 -7.43
C LEU A 21 -3.76 4.33 -7.85
N LEU A 22 -3.76 3.39 -6.90
CA LEU A 22 -3.30 2.03 -7.13
C LEU A 22 -4.33 1.05 -6.54
N ARG A 23 -4.72 0.07 -7.34
CA ARG A 23 -5.39 -1.13 -6.86
C ARG A 23 -4.49 -2.31 -7.18
N ALA A 24 -4.09 -3.05 -6.16
CA ALA A 24 -3.21 -4.18 -6.33
C ALA A 24 -3.70 -5.40 -5.53
N ARG A 25 -3.34 -6.57 -6.04
CA ARG A 25 -3.42 -7.84 -5.36
C ARG A 25 -2.05 -8.47 -5.45
N TYR A 26 -1.39 -8.60 -4.30
CA TYR A 26 -0.12 -9.28 -4.19
C TYR A 26 -0.32 -10.61 -3.47
N VAL A 27 0.37 -11.66 -3.91
CA VAL A 27 0.37 -12.95 -3.20
C VAL A 27 1.42 -12.93 -2.10
N ARG A 28 2.63 -12.48 -2.45
CA ARG A 28 3.70 -12.20 -1.50
C ARG A 28 4.62 -11.14 -2.10
N ARG A 29 4.52 -9.92 -1.58
CA ARG A 29 5.33 -8.79 -2.03
C ARG A 29 6.12 -8.26 -0.84
N THR A 30 7.43 -8.21 -0.98
CA THR A 30 8.34 -7.52 -0.06
C THR A 30 8.97 -6.35 -0.80
N VAL A 31 9.01 -5.18 -0.17
CA VAL A 31 9.66 -3.99 -0.71
C VAL A 31 10.78 -3.58 0.24
N ALA A 32 11.91 -3.15 -0.31
CA ALA A 32 13.00 -2.62 0.50
C ALA A 32 12.53 -1.37 1.26
N ARG A 33 13.10 -1.13 2.46
CA ARG A 33 12.81 0.07 3.26
C ARG A 33 13.14 1.32 2.44
N HIS A 34 12.19 2.25 2.38
CA HIS A 34 12.31 3.53 1.70
C HIS A 34 11.38 4.53 2.36
N THR A 35 11.58 5.81 2.06
CA THR A 35 10.63 6.89 2.35
C THR A 35 10.10 7.47 1.04
N HIS A 36 9.07 8.30 1.15
CA HIS A 36 8.48 9.04 0.04
C HIS A 36 8.10 10.44 0.51
N ASP A 37 8.06 11.38 -0.43
CA ASP A 37 7.69 12.79 -0.24
C ASP A 37 6.17 13.02 -0.15
N HIS A 38 5.39 11.95 -0.34
CA HIS A 38 3.93 11.98 -0.32
C HIS A 38 3.35 11.18 0.84
N PHE A 39 2.12 11.53 1.22
CA PHE A 39 1.30 10.70 2.11
C PHE A 39 0.85 9.44 1.38
N VAL A 40 0.82 8.31 2.10
CA VAL A 40 0.21 7.07 1.61
C VAL A 40 -0.99 6.73 2.47
N ILE A 41 -2.10 6.42 1.80
CA ILE A 41 -3.32 5.90 2.39
C ILE A 41 -3.62 4.55 1.71
N ALA A 42 -3.37 3.45 2.41
CA ALA A 42 -3.61 2.12 1.89
C ALA A 42 -4.81 1.48 2.59
N ALA A 43 -5.86 1.20 1.82
CA ALA A 43 -7.04 0.48 2.31
C ALA A 43 -6.91 -1.01 2.03
N ILE A 44 -6.97 -1.82 3.09
CA ILE A 44 -6.79 -3.27 2.98
C ILE A 44 -8.15 -3.92 2.80
N ALA A 45 -8.39 -4.46 1.61
CA ALA A 45 -9.63 -5.18 1.30
C ALA A 45 -9.55 -6.66 1.71
N GLU A 46 -8.39 -7.30 1.47
CA GLU A 46 -8.13 -8.71 1.76
C GLU A 46 -6.65 -8.91 2.12
N GLY A 47 -6.35 -9.96 2.89
CA GLY A 47 -4.99 -10.27 3.31
C GLY A 47 -4.47 -9.36 4.42
N VAL A 48 -3.14 -9.19 4.49
CA VAL A 48 -2.48 -8.35 5.49
C VAL A 48 -1.34 -7.57 4.86
N GLU A 49 -1.28 -6.27 5.14
CA GLU A 49 -0.09 -5.46 4.88
C GLU A 49 0.72 -5.32 6.17
N ILE A 50 2.03 -5.56 6.06
CA ILE A 50 2.98 -5.41 7.15
C ILE A 50 3.95 -4.31 6.77
N PHE A 51 4.00 -3.25 7.59
CA PHE A 51 4.88 -2.12 7.39
C PHE A 51 5.44 -1.65 8.73
N ARG A 52 6.64 -1.08 8.72
CA ARG A 52 7.22 -0.53 9.95
C ARG A 52 6.73 0.89 10.16
N HIS A 53 6.26 1.19 11.36
CA HIS A 53 5.90 2.55 11.76
C HIS A 53 6.12 2.73 13.26
N SER A 54 6.76 3.86 13.64
CA SER A 54 7.16 4.17 15.02
C SER A 54 8.00 3.06 15.66
N GLY A 55 8.99 2.52 14.94
CA GLY A 55 9.93 1.54 15.47
C GLY A 55 9.39 0.11 15.64
N ALA A 56 8.17 -0.18 15.19
CA ALA A 56 7.60 -1.53 15.26
C ALA A 56 6.88 -1.89 13.96
N ASP A 57 6.73 -3.19 13.71
CA ASP A 57 5.91 -3.69 12.62
C ASP A 57 4.43 -3.50 12.95
N ARG A 58 3.68 -3.00 11.99
CA ARG A 58 2.24 -2.80 12.04
C ARG A 58 1.60 -3.74 11.04
N HIS A 59 0.57 -4.44 11.50
CA HIS A 59 -0.17 -5.41 10.70
C HIS A 59 -1.56 -4.83 10.44
N ALA A 60 -1.83 -4.43 9.20
CA ALA A 60 -3.12 -3.93 8.77
C ALA A 60 -3.87 -5.03 8.01
N GLY A 61 -4.97 -5.52 8.59
CA GLY A 61 -5.84 -6.53 8.00
C GLY A 61 -7.06 -5.92 7.29
N PRO A 62 -8.02 -6.73 6.81
CA PRO A 62 -9.19 -6.26 6.10
C PRO A 62 -10.00 -5.23 6.90
N GLY A 63 -10.39 -4.13 6.26
CA GLY A 63 -11.10 -3.01 6.88
C GLY A 63 -10.21 -1.98 7.59
N CYS A 64 -8.90 -2.23 7.68
CA CYS A 64 -7.94 -1.25 8.18
C CYS A 64 -7.48 -0.29 7.08
N LEU A 65 -7.07 0.90 7.52
CA LEU A 65 -6.26 1.83 6.74
C LEU A 65 -4.84 1.86 7.30
N ALA A 66 -3.83 1.68 6.45
CA ALA A 66 -2.44 1.99 6.76
C ALA A 66 -2.14 3.41 6.27
N LEU A 67 -1.68 4.26 7.20
CA LEU A 67 -1.38 5.67 6.96
C LEU A 67 0.12 5.88 7.17
N VAL A 68 0.80 6.43 6.17
CA VAL A 68 2.24 6.72 6.25
C VAL A 68 2.46 8.19 5.89
N ASN A 69 3.08 8.93 6.80
CA ASN A 69 3.47 10.31 6.58
C ASN A 69 4.71 10.39 5.67
N PRO A 70 4.89 11.50 4.92
CA PRO A 70 6.13 11.77 4.21
C PRO A 70 7.35 11.60 5.10
N ASP A 71 8.46 11.16 4.50
CA ASP A 71 9.79 11.10 5.12
C ASP A 71 9.88 10.25 6.40
N THR A 72 8.87 9.39 6.67
CA THR A 72 8.86 8.51 7.85
C THR A 72 9.48 7.14 7.52
N PRO A 73 10.57 6.75 8.21
CA PRO A 73 11.30 5.51 7.91
C PRO A 73 10.68 4.23 8.50
#